data_AF-A0A8T8CAF4-F1
#
_entry.id   AF-A0A8T8CAF4-F1
#
_cell.length_a   1.000
_cell.length_b   1.000
_cell.length_c   1.000
_cell.angle_alpha   90.00
_cell.angle_beta   90.00
_cell.angle_gamma   90.00
#
_symmetry.space_group_name_H-M   'P 1'
#
loop_
_entity.id
_entity.type
_entity.pdbx_description
1 polymer ?
#
loop_
_entity_poly.entity_id
_entity_poly.type
_entity_poly.pdbx_seq_one_letter_code
_entity_poly.pdbx_strand_id
1 'polypeptide(L)'
;MSEHTKEPWKIGYSPDQCITVIGTRSDLAWVFNPAAGLKDTSRSHAEDEANARRIVACVNACQGLDTGDLEATGLVSAVGYQLIDLAKQRDRLLAALETLLEHEGTVDHTGIGDFPSMALHAARSQALEVIASVKNK
;
A
#
# COMPACT_ATOMS: atom_id res chain seq x y z
N MET A 1 -3.92 2.26 -27.28
CA MET A 1 -4.64 1.02 -27.56
C MET A 1 -4.23 0.02 -26.49
N SER A 2 -5.18 -0.56 -25.76
CA SER A 2 -4.87 -1.37 -24.56
C SER A 2 -4.04 -2.61 -24.93
N GLU A 3 -2.75 -2.60 -24.58
CA GLU A 3 -1.82 -3.74 -24.64
C GLU A 3 -2.15 -4.83 -23.60
N HIS A 4 -3.41 -4.92 -23.18
CA HIS A 4 -3.86 -5.97 -22.30
C HIS A 4 -4.32 -7.14 -23.17
N THR A 5 -3.41 -8.10 -23.35
CA THR A 5 -3.72 -9.44 -23.83
C THR A 5 -4.92 -10.00 -23.05
N LYS A 6 -5.91 -10.57 -23.77
CA LYS A 6 -7.09 -11.22 -23.17
C LYS A 6 -6.65 -12.13 -22.02
N GLU A 7 -7.24 -11.91 -20.85
CA GLU A 7 -6.83 -12.47 -19.55
C GLU A 7 -6.78 -14.01 -19.57
N PRO A 8 -5.63 -14.65 -19.22
CA PRO A 8 -5.56 -16.11 -19.13
C PRO A 8 -5.50 -16.64 -17.68
N TRP A 9 -5.60 -15.79 -16.66
CA TRP A 9 -5.24 -16.19 -15.29
C TRP A 9 -6.37 -16.93 -14.60
N LYS A 10 -6.18 -18.24 -14.36
CA LYS A 10 -7.04 -19.08 -13.53
C LYS A 10 -6.17 -19.88 -12.58
N ILE A 11 -6.57 -20.00 -11.32
CA ILE A 11 -5.97 -20.95 -10.36
C ILE A 11 -6.40 -22.35 -10.80
N GLY A 12 -5.48 -23.12 -11.38
CA GLY A 12 -5.78 -24.43 -11.96
C GLY A 12 -5.09 -25.57 -11.23
N TYR A 13 -5.84 -26.63 -10.95
CA TYR A 13 -5.33 -27.95 -10.61
C TYR A 13 -5.45 -28.86 -11.86
N SER A 14 -4.44 -28.81 -12.76
CA SER A 14 -4.23 -29.69 -13.95
C SER A 14 -5.25 -29.59 -15.12
N PRO A 15 -4.98 -30.16 -16.32
CA PRO A 15 -3.75 -30.17 -17.13
C PRO A 15 -3.80 -29.22 -18.35
N ASP A 16 -4.88 -28.46 -18.56
CA ASP A 16 -5.13 -27.85 -19.87
C ASP A 16 -5.05 -26.32 -19.79
N GLN A 17 -3.90 -25.78 -20.20
CA GLN A 17 -3.64 -24.36 -20.49
C GLN A 17 -3.79 -23.36 -19.33
N CYS A 18 -3.56 -23.77 -18.09
CA CYS A 18 -3.43 -22.82 -16.98
C CYS A 18 -1.96 -22.42 -16.76
N ILE A 19 -1.71 -21.18 -16.34
CA ILE A 19 -0.39 -20.83 -15.77
C ILE A 19 -0.45 -21.21 -14.28
N THR A 20 0.41 -22.11 -13.86
CA THR A 20 0.46 -22.62 -12.48
C THR A 20 1.53 -21.88 -11.69
N VAL A 21 1.15 -21.36 -10.52
CA VAL A 21 2.08 -20.82 -9.52
C VAL A 21 2.28 -21.89 -8.44
N ILE A 22 3.49 -22.44 -8.33
CA ILE A 22 3.85 -23.43 -7.30
C ILE A 22 4.74 -22.79 -6.25
N GLY A 23 4.30 -22.83 -4.99
CA GLY A 23 5.16 -22.57 -3.84
C GLY A 23 6.13 -23.73 -3.64
N THR A 24 7.42 -23.43 -3.51
CA THR A 24 8.44 -24.43 -3.21
C THR A 24 8.78 -24.45 -1.72
N ARG A 25 9.59 -25.42 -1.27
CA ARG A 25 10.17 -25.39 0.09
C ARG A 25 11.28 -24.34 0.24
N SER A 26 11.63 -23.64 -0.83
CA SER A 26 12.42 -22.42 -0.80
C SER A 26 11.50 -21.20 -0.88
N ASP A 27 12.00 -20.01 -0.56
CA ASP A 27 11.28 -18.73 -0.67
C ASP A 27 10.96 -18.31 -2.13
N LEU A 28 10.93 -19.27 -3.06
CA LEU A 28 10.75 -19.08 -4.49
C LEU A 28 9.41 -19.67 -4.93
N ALA A 29 8.64 -18.88 -5.66
CA ALA A 29 7.46 -19.33 -6.39
C ALA A 29 7.82 -19.58 -7.86
N TRP A 30 7.40 -20.71 -8.40
CA TRP A 30 7.61 -21.07 -9.80
C TRP A 30 6.35 -20.81 -10.60
N VAL A 31 6.50 -20.10 -11.72
CA VAL A 31 5.43 -19.86 -12.69
C VAL A 31 5.74 -20.68 -13.94
N PHE A 32 4.87 -21.63 -14.29
CA PHE A 32 5.05 -22.43 -15.50
C PHE A 32 3.71 -22.85 -16.09
N ASN A 33 3.69 -23.17 -17.38
CA ASN A 33 2.53 -23.69 -18.07
C ASN A 33 2.65 -25.22 -18.21
N PRO A 34 1.83 -26.04 -17.51
CA PRO A 34 1.93 -27.48 -17.56
C PRO A 34 1.52 -28.06 -18.91
N ALA A 35 0.71 -27.35 -19.70
CA ALA A 35 0.23 -27.82 -21.01
C ALA A 35 1.29 -27.71 -22.11
N ALA A 36 2.30 -26.86 -21.94
CA ALA A 36 3.48 -26.85 -22.81
C ALA A 36 4.39 -28.06 -22.49
N GLY A 37 4.30 -28.64 -21.30
CA GLY A 37 5.27 -29.63 -20.83
C GLY A 37 6.68 -29.04 -20.70
N LEU A 38 7.55 -29.71 -19.95
CA LEU A 38 8.95 -29.29 -19.74
C LEU A 38 9.84 -29.37 -21.00
N LYS A 39 9.27 -29.78 -22.14
CA LYS A 39 10.01 -30.11 -23.38
C LYS A 39 9.52 -29.37 -24.62
N ASP A 40 8.50 -28.52 -24.52
CA ASP A 40 8.05 -27.73 -25.67
C ASP A 40 9.00 -26.55 -25.91
N THR A 41 9.97 -26.79 -26.78
CA THR A 41 10.93 -25.78 -27.27
C THR A 41 10.36 -24.96 -28.43
N SER A 42 9.08 -25.12 -28.79
CA SER A 42 8.45 -24.42 -29.92
C SER A 42 7.88 -23.05 -29.55
N ARG A 43 7.72 -22.75 -28.25
CA ARG A 43 7.36 -21.42 -27.76
C ARG A 43 8.56 -20.48 -27.70
N SER A 44 8.35 -19.25 -28.14
CA SER A 44 9.29 -18.17 -27.95
C SER A 44 9.42 -17.86 -26.46
N HIS A 45 10.62 -18.06 -25.89
CA HIS A 45 10.95 -17.67 -24.51
C HIS A 45 10.60 -16.21 -24.19
N ALA A 46 10.47 -15.34 -25.21
CA ALA A 46 10.13 -13.93 -25.03
C ALA A 46 8.71 -13.68 -24.48
N GLU A 47 7.72 -14.50 -24.85
CA GLU A 47 6.35 -14.34 -24.34
C GLU A 47 6.25 -14.76 -22.88
N ASP A 48 6.90 -15.87 -22.53
CA ASP A 48 6.95 -16.36 -21.15
C ASP A 48 7.75 -15.41 -20.25
N GLU A 49 8.87 -14.85 -20.74
CA GLU A 49 9.63 -13.82 -20.03
C GLU A 49 8.79 -12.56 -19.81
N ALA A 50 8.09 -12.07 -20.84
CA ALA A 50 7.22 -10.90 -20.72
C ALA A 50 6.10 -11.13 -19.68
N ASN A 51 5.49 -12.32 -19.68
CA ASN A 51 4.49 -12.69 -18.69
C ASN A 51 5.07 -12.77 -17.27
N ALA A 52 6.25 -13.38 -17.10
CA ALA A 52 6.94 -13.44 -15.82
C ALA A 52 7.27 -12.04 -15.27
N ARG A 53 7.78 -11.14 -16.12
CA ARG A 53 8.05 -9.74 -15.74
C ARG A 53 6.79 -9.01 -15.27
N ARG A 54 5.65 -9.24 -15.91
CA ARG A 54 4.36 -8.64 -15.50
C ARG A 54 3.90 -9.16 -14.13
N ILE A 55 4.05 -10.46 -13.88
CA ILE A 55 3.72 -11.05 -12.57
C ILE A 55 4.60 -10.45 -11.48
N VAL A 56 5.92 -10.37 -11.70
CA VAL A 56 6.85 -9.73 -10.75
C VAL A 56 6.47 -8.28 -10.49
N ALA A 57 6.13 -7.52 -11.54
CA ALA A 57 5.68 -6.13 -11.37
C ALA A 57 4.39 -6.03 -10.53
N CYS A 58 3.41 -6.91 -10.76
CA CYS A 58 2.19 -6.96 -9.96
C CYS A 58 2.45 -7.33 -8.50
N VAL A 59 3.29 -8.34 -8.24
CA VAL A 59 3.64 -8.76 -6.87
C VAL A 59 4.38 -7.64 -6.13
N ASN A 60 5.34 -6.97 -6.79
CA ASN A 60 6.04 -5.81 -6.23
C ASN A 60 5.09 -4.63 -5.99
N ALA A 61 4.13 -4.39 -6.87
CA ALA A 61 3.12 -3.34 -6.68
C ALA A 61 2.20 -3.62 -5.48
N CYS A 62 1.97 -4.91 -5.17
CA CYS A 62 1.22 -5.34 -4.00
C CYS A 62 2.07 -5.40 -2.71
N GLN A 63 3.34 -5.01 -2.74
CA GLN A 63 4.22 -5.08 -1.57
C GLN A 63 3.67 -4.21 -0.44
N GLY A 64 3.54 -4.81 0.75
CA GLY A 64 3.03 -4.12 1.95
C GLY A 64 1.50 -3.99 2.00
N LEU A 65 0.79 -4.53 1.02
CA LEU A 65 -0.66 -4.69 1.09
C LEU A 65 -1.00 -6.00 1.80
N ASP A 66 -2.04 -5.98 2.64
CA ASP A 66 -2.57 -7.20 3.23
C ASP A 66 -3.20 -8.09 2.15
N THR A 67 -2.87 -9.38 2.18
CA THR A 67 -3.36 -10.33 1.17
C THR A 67 -4.86 -10.59 1.31
N GLY A 68 -5.39 -10.60 2.53
CA GLY A 68 -6.82 -10.76 2.78
C GLY A 68 -7.63 -9.59 2.22
N ASP A 69 -7.14 -8.37 2.39
CA ASP A 69 -7.78 -7.17 1.81
C ASP A 69 -7.75 -7.18 0.27
N LEU A 70 -6.64 -7.61 -0.31
CA LEU A 70 -6.50 -7.76 -1.76
C LEU A 70 -7.47 -8.79 -2.33
N GLU A 71 -7.64 -9.92 -1.66
CA GLU A 71 -8.58 -10.99 -2.07
C GLU A 71 -10.04 -10.57 -1.89
N ALA A 72 -10.36 -9.86 -0.80
CA ALA A 72 -11.73 -9.48 -0.47
C ALA A 72 -12.24 -8.28 -1.30
N THR A 73 -11.37 -7.30 -1.58
CA THR A 73 -11.79 -5.99 -2.12
C THR A 73 -11.13 -5.61 -3.44
N GLY A 74 -10.08 -6.34 -3.84
CA GLY A 74 -9.28 -6.07 -5.03
C GLY A 74 -8.26 -4.94 -4.84
N LEU A 75 -7.30 -4.85 -5.77
CA LEU A 75 -6.14 -3.94 -5.70
C LEU A 75 -6.54 -2.46 -5.58
N VAL A 76 -7.54 -2.02 -6.37
CA VAL A 76 -7.97 -0.62 -6.38
C VAL A 76 -8.56 -0.21 -5.03
N SER A 77 -9.31 -1.11 -4.39
CA SER A 77 -9.89 -0.85 -3.09
C SER A 77 -8.82 -0.90 -1.99
N ALA A 78 -7.95 -1.90 -1.99
CA ALA A 78 -6.86 -2.02 -1.02
C ALA A 78 -5.93 -0.79 -1.02
N VAL A 79 -5.51 -0.33 -2.20
CA VAL A 79 -4.70 0.90 -2.35
C VAL A 79 -5.53 2.15 -2.05
N GLY A 80 -6.81 2.16 -2.46
CA GLY A 80 -7.74 3.26 -2.19
C GLY A 80 -7.94 3.51 -0.69
N TYR A 81 -8.07 2.46 0.12
CA TYR A 81 -8.19 2.59 1.57
C TYR A 81 -6.92 3.18 2.19
N GLN A 82 -5.74 2.74 1.75
CA GLN A 82 -4.47 3.33 2.21
C GLN A 82 -4.36 4.82 1.84
N LEU A 83 -4.74 5.19 0.61
CA LEU A 83 -4.74 6.59 0.17
C LEU A 83 -5.74 7.46 0.96
N ILE A 84 -6.93 6.94 1.25
CA ILE A 84 -7.93 7.64 2.08
C ILE A 84 -7.41 7.83 3.50
N ASP A 85 -6.80 6.80 4.09
CA ASP A 85 -6.22 6.89 5.43
C ASP A 85 -5.05 7.88 5.47
N LEU A 86 -4.21 7.89 4.44
CA LEU A 86 -3.11 8.85 4.32
C LEU A 86 -3.63 10.29 4.15
N ALA A 87 -4.69 10.49 3.37
CA ALA A 87 -5.35 11.78 3.24
C ALA A 87 -5.92 12.27 4.58
N LYS A 88 -6.56 11.38 5.35
CA LYS A 88 -7.05 11.71 6.71
C LYS A 88 -5.92 12.06 7.67
N GLN A 89 -4.80 11.34 7.63
CA GLN A 89 -3.63 11.66 8.46
C GLN A 89 -3.08 13.04 8.12
N ARG A 90 -2.92 13.33 6.81
CA ARG A 90 -2.51 14.65 6.33
C ARG A 90 -3.45 15.75 6.83
N ASP A 91 -4.76 15.57 6.68
CA ASP A 91 -5.73 16.60 7.06
C ASP A 91 -5.75 16.86 8.57
N ARG A 92 -5.59 15.80 9.39
CA ARG A 92 -5.46 15.94 10.86
C ARG A 92 -4.17 16.64 11.25
N LEU A 93 -3.05 16.31 10.61
CA LEU A 93 -1.77 16.97 10.86
C LEU A 93 -1.81 18.44 10.44
N LEU A 94 -2.43 18.74 9.30
CA LEU A 94 -2.60 20.10 8.82
C LEU A 94 -3.44 20.93 9.80
N ALA A 95 -4.59 20.41 10.22
CA ALA A 95 -5.44 21.08 11.21
C ALA A 95 -4.70 21.34 12.53
N ALA A 96 -3.94 20.36 13.03
CA ALA A 96 -3.14 20.54 14.24
C ALA A 96 -2.04 21.60 14.08
N LEU A 97 -1.43 21.70 12.89
CA LEU A 97 -0.43 22.72 12.58
C LEU A 97 -1.06 24.12 12.47
N GLU A 98 -2.24 24.22 11.83
CA GLU A 98 -2.99 25.47 11.75
C GLU A 98 -3.36 25.98 13.15
N THR A 99 -3.86 25.12 14.03
CA THR A 99 -4.16 25.47 15.43
C THR A 99 -2.90 25.91 16.20
N LEU A 100 -1.75 25.29 15.94
CA LEU A 100 -0.48 25.72 16.55
C LEU A 100 -0.06 27.12 16.11
N LEU A 101 -0.17 27.41 14.81
CA LEU A 101 0.17 28.73 14.24
C LEU A 101 -0.80 29.80 14.74
N GLU A 102 -2.09 29.48 14.87
CA GLU A 102 -3.12 30.41 15.35
C GLU A 102 -2.88 30.87 16.79
N HIS A 103 -2.27 30.01 17.62
CA HIS A 103 -1.93 30.31 19.01
C HIS A 103 -0.44 30.62 19.22
N GLU A 104 0.36 30.70 18.17
CA GLU A 104 1.80 30.98 18.28
C GLU A 104 2.03 32.36 18.90
N GLY A 105 2.89 32.42 19.92
CA GLY A 105 3.21 33.67 20.62
C GLY A 105 2.09 34.20 21.54
N THR A 106 0.96 33.50 21.65
CA THR A 106 -0.08 33.88 22.63
C THR A 106 0.41 33.64 24.06
N VAL A 107 0.22 34.63 24.92
CA VAL A 107 0.62 34.61 26.32
C VAL A 107 -0.52 35.03 27.23
N ASP A 108 -0.62 34.39 28.38
CA ASP A 108 -1.48 34.80 29.47
C ASP A 108 -0.68 35.70 30.41
N HIS A 109 -1.12 36.96 30.55
CA HIS A 109 -0.54 37.91 31.47
C HIS A 109 -1.04 37.64 32.89
N THR A 110 -0.14 37.16 33.75
CA THR A 110 -0.45 36.91 35.16
C THR A 110 0.23 37.96 36.04
N GLY A 111 -0.25 38.14 37.28
CA GLY A 111 0.40 39.03 38.25
C GLY A 111 1.84 38.63 38.64
N ILE A 112 2.35 37.52 38.11
CA ILE A 112 3.70 36.97 38.36
C ILE A 112 4.56 36.96 37.08
N GLY A 113 3.99 37.30 35.91
CA GLY A 113 4.69 37.36 34.63
C GLY A 113 3.89 36.80 33.45
N ASP A 114 4.54 36.75 32.29
CA ASP A 114 3.97 36.27 31.03
C ASP A 114 4.25 34.78 30.84
N PHE A 115 3.19 33.99 30.66
CA PHE A 115 3.29 32.56 30.40
C PHE A 115 2.65 32.21 29.06
N PRO A 116 3.09 31.15 28.36
CA PRO A 116 2.39 30.64 27.18
C PRO A 116 0.90 30.44 27.49
N SER A 117 0.03 30.89 26.60
CA SER A 117 -1.41 30.83 26.88
C SER A 117 -1.87 29.38 27.09
N MET A 118 -2.93 29.19 27.88
CA MET A 118 -3.58 27.88 27.99
C MET A 118 -3.98 27.31 26.62
N ALA A 119 -4.38 28.17 25.69
CA ALA A 119 -4.73 27.79 24.32
C ALA A 119 -3.52 27.25 23.55
N LEU A 120 -2.36 27.89 23.66
CA LEU A 120 -1.10 27.41 23.08
C LEU A 120 -0.67 26.07 23.69
N HIS A 121 -0.87 25.88 25.00
CA HIS A 121 -0.56 24.60 25.62
C HIS A 121 -1.48 23.47 25.12
N ALA A 122 -2.78 23.73 25.00
CA ALA A 122 -3.75 22.79 24.46
C ALA A 122 -3.43 22.41 23.00
N ALA A 123 -3.13 23.42 22.15
CA ALA A 123 -2.73 23.22 20.76
C ALA A 123 -1.49 22.32 20.63
N ARG A 124 -0.47 22.54 21.49
CA ARG A 124 0.73 21.68 21.54
C ARG A 124 0.41 20.25 21.95
N SER A 125 -0.45 20.07 22.94
CA SER A 125 -0.85 18.72 23.39
C SER A 125 -1.56 17.96 22.25
N GLN A 126 -2.52 18.60 21.60
CA GLN A 126 -3.25 18.03 20.47
C GLN A 126 -2.31 17.65 19.32
N ALA A 127 -1.37 18.54 18.95
CA ALA A 127 -0.40 18.25 17.90
C ALA A 127 0.49 17.04 18.23
N LEU A 128 0.95 16.92 19.48
CA LEU A 128 1.74 15.77 19.93
C LEU A 128 0.94 14.46 19.85
N GLU A 129 -0.33 14.47 20.24
CA GLU A 129 -1.22 13.31 20.14
C GLU A 129 -1.43 12.88 18.69
N VAL A 130 -1.70 13.83 17.78
CA VAL A 130 -1.85 13.54 16.35
C VAL A 130 -0.56 12.96 15.78
N ILE A 131 0.60 13.54 16.09
CA ILE A 131 1.90 13.02 15.64
C ILE A 131 2.15 11.60 16.19
N ALA A 132 1.85 11.34 17.46
CA ALA A 132 1.99 10.01 18.05
C ALA A 132 1.08 8.99 17.37
N SER A 133 -0.15 9.37 17.02
CA SER A 133 -1.10 8.50 16.33
C SER A 133 -0.64 8.10 14.92
N VAL A 134 0.14 8.95 14.26
CA VAL A 134 0.71 8.68 12.92
C VAL A 134 1.98 7.84 13.02
N LYS A 135 2.81 8.05 14.05
CA LYS A 135 4.08 7.30 14.24
C LYS A 135 3.90 5.87 14.74
N ASN A 136 2.77 5.56 15.38
CA ASN A 136 2.49 4.24 15.96
C ASN A 136 1.69 3.32 15.01
N LYS A 137 1.47 3.72 13.76
CA LYS A 137 0.95 2.87 12.66
C LYS A 137 2.11 2.37 11.82
#